data_AF-A0A9E1V2S3-F1
#
_entry.id   AF-A0A9E1V2S3-F1
#
_cell.length_a   1.000
_cell.length_b   1.000
_cell.length_c   1.000
_cell.angle_alpha   90.00
_cell.angle_beta   90.00
_cell.angle_gamma   90.00
#
_symmetry.space_group_name_H-M   'P 1'
#
loop_
_entity.id
_entity.type
_entity.pdbx_description
1 polymer ?
#
loop_
_entity_poly.entity_id
_entity_poly.type
_entity_poly.pdbx_seq_one_letter_code
_entity_poly.pdbx_strand_id
1 'polypeptide(L)'
;MKRLACLALLSIMHISTANPKVLLVAPPGESHTGLGLDALGVKYERVSPSDLRKRSPFASDIVISDREVSRRDMARDTEQWREFVRLGGVFIGCRTSDPDAWLPVPITHDRGYETKDLLVPEHPVFNTPHALDLAALKAVHGGSIYHGLCALGEGWTPLIEAGKPLSWDKRTPKVDGPHYGMAELKYGKGRILLFELIPAYNWFHDEKGKTSAPGAKLLENIVTYALASASEQAATRPPAKPLTNAVRSLRDLMPSPKRQPGIDMVADWTVTQRGPYESKTDFRGVRTFLHQDSPSQAGNFIQASTKLKLPRKRDGQILLQWYESDTYCGGRERILGGAKHGQTALNNRKQGYRFKQVLVNGEVVWEQDVLGRNVQPAQRRFRTVDIAPFLAKGTAEAEVTLRVEDRKDSDELPFFIEVFFARLALLSAADTTDPLLGEEGAPANQKILGPDLASGADGALRATRSGRGSWAVGVPKGTYRLALQVVDSPNGTGRIQLRKGGDTLGDWELTANDGRLWWLLSQPVEFGVDRLTVDFSVDGVPIEVARVAVFPARPVPGAAKPAGKKAMASKEPVAIPLALTETAGVARLRE
;
A
#
# COMPACT_ATOMS: atom_id res chain seq x y z
N MET A 1 -71.91 23.58 15.19
CA MET A 1 -71.20 22.30 15.41
C MET A 1 -70.91 21.65 14.06
N LYS A 2 -69.71 21.89 13.52
CA LYS A 2 -69.23 21.33 12.25
C LYS A 2 -67.80 20.81 12.47
N ARG A 3 -67.54 19.64 11.90
CA ARG A 3 -66.34 18.80 11.99
C ARG A 3 -65.08 19.56 11.57
N LEU A 4 -64.02 19.50 12.38
CA LEU A 4 -62.64 19.75 11.93
C LEU A 4 -61.96 18.40 11.74
N ALA A 5 -61.52 18.13 10.51
CA ALA A 5 -60.68 17.00 10.16
C ALA A 5 -59.22 17.34 10.48
N CYS A 6 -58.59 16.58 11.37
CA CYS A 6 -57.13 16.56 11.50
C CYS A 6 -56.55 15.71 10.37
N LEU A 7 -55.99 16.35 9.34
CA LEU A 7 -55.06 15.70 8.42
C LEU A 7 -53.71 15.56 9.15
N ALA A 8 -53.37 14.33 9.55
CA ALA A 8 -52.01 13.98 9.91
C ALA A 8 -51.22 13.76 8.60
N LEU A 9 -50.32 14.69 8.29
CA LEU A 9 -49.31 14.53 7.25
C LEU A 9 -48.33 13.44 7.69
N LEU A 10 -48.51 12.24 7.13
CA LEU A 10 -47.49 11.19 7.10
C LEU A 10 -46.36 11.65 6.18
N SER A 11 -45.36 12.30 6.75
CA SER A 11 -44.07 12.53 6.11
C SER A 11 -43.37 11.18 5.97
N ILE A 12 -43.60 10.48 4.86
CA ILE A 12 -42.77 9.35 4.44
C ILE A 12 -41.39 9.95 4.11
N MET A 13 -40.48 9.92 5.08
CA MET A 13 -39.06 10.04 4.82
C MET A 13 -38.70 8.94 3.83
N HIS A 14 -38.49 9.31 2.57
CA HIS A 14 -37.69 8.49 1.67
C HIS A 14 -36.30 8.42 2.29
N ILE A 15 -36.02 7.35 3.04
CA ILE A 15 -34.65 6.92 3.29
C ILE A 15 -34.13 6.55 1.91
N SER A 16 -33.44 7.49 1.27
CA SER A 16 -32.58 7.19 0.12
C SER A 16 -31.62 6.11 0.60
N THR A 17 -31.88 4.85 0.28
CA THR A 17 -30.97 3.74 0.57
C THR A 17 -29.68 4.05 -0.17
N ALA A 18 -28.66 4.49 0.58
CA ALA A 18 -27.35 4.76 0.01
C ALA A 18 -26.86 3.48 -0.68
N ASN A 19 -26.49 3.57 -1.95
CA ASN A 19 -25.93 2.42 -2.68
C ASN A 19 -24.55 2.12 -2.11
N PRO A 20 -24.32 0.95 -1.49
CA PRO A 20 -23.02 0.60 -0.94
C PRO A 20 -21.95 0.56 -2.04
N LYS A 21 -20.76 1.07 -1.74
CA LYS A 21 -19.61 1.02 -2.64
C LYS A 21 -18.94 -0.35 -2.55
N VAL A 22 -18.83 -1.02 -3.69
CA VAL A 22 -18.23 -2.36 -3.78
C VAL A 22 -16.82 -2.27 -4.36
N LEU A 23 -15.86 -2.93 -3.70
CA LEU A 23 -14.51 -3.16 -4.22
C LEU A 23 -14.31 -4.64 -4.51
N LEU A 24 -14.03 -4.98 -5.76
CA LEU A 24 -13.64 -6.31 -6.18
C LEU A 24 -12.11 -6.42 -6.24
N VAL A 25 -11.55 -7.32 -5.44
CA VAL A 25 -10.14 -7.70 -5.50
C VAL A 25 -10.01 -8.91 -6.43
N ALA A 26 -9.46 -8.69 -7.62
CA ALA A 26 -9.32 -9.74 -8.64
C ALA A 26 -8.06 -9.51 -9.49
N PRO A 27 -7.34 -10.58 -9.91
CA PRO A 27 -6.16 -10.46 -10.78
C PRO A 27 -6.53 -9.79 -12.11
N PRO A 28 -5.59 -9.20 -12.86
CA PRO A 28 -5.89 -8.69 -14.20
C PRO A 28 -6.40 -9.82 -15.11
N GLY A 29 -7.47 -9.57 -15.88
CA GLY A 29 -8.11 -10.54 -16.77
C GLY A 29 -9.56 -10.84 -16.42
N GLU A 30 -10.07 -11.99 -16.85
CA GLU A 30 -11.44 -12.42 -16.59
C GLU A 30 -11.63 -12.82 -15.11
N SER A 31 -12.67 -12.29 -14.47
CA SER A 31 -13.07 -12.59 -13.10
C SER A 31 -14.50 -13.09 -13.12
N HIS A 32 -14.75 -14.33 -12.70
CA HIS A 32 -16.11 -14.89 -12.72
C HIS A 32 -17.01 -14.14 -11.72
N THR A 33 -16.45 -13.76 -10.57
CA THR A 33 -17.16 -12.92 -9.60
C THR A 33 -17.47 -11.55 -10.18
N GLY A 34 -16.52 -10.94 -10.92
CA GLY A 34 -16.75 -9.70 -11.66
C GLY A 34 -17.86 -9.82 -12.69
N LEU A 35 -17.86 -10.87 -13.53
CA LEU A 35 -18.94 -11.15 -14.47
C LEU A 35 -20.29 -11.32 -13.77
N GLY A 36 -20.31 -11.94 -12.60
CA GLY A 36 -21.51 -12.07 -11.78
C GLY A 36 -22.03 -10.72 -11.29
N LEU A 37 -21.15 -9.86 -10.78
CA LEU A 37 -21.52 -8.49 -10.39
C LEU A 37 -22.04 -7.68 -11.57
N ASP A 38 -21.40 -7.78 -12.74
CA ASP A 38 -21.84 -7.13 -13.97
C ASP A 38 -23.23 -7.63 -14.41
N ALA A 39 -23.46 -8.94 -14.39
CA ALA A 39 -24.75 -9.55 -14.75
C ALA A 39 -25.88 -9.17 -13.76
N LEU A 40 -25.55 -8.94 -12.49
CA LEU A 40 -26.46 -8.47 -11.46
C LEU A 40 -26.64 -6.94 -11.45
N GLY A 41 -25.94 -6.21 -12.32
CA GLY A 41 -26.02 -4.74 -12.41
C GLY A 41 -25.38 -4.02 -11.20
N VAL A 42 -24.50 -4.69 -10.45
CA VAL A 42 -23.82 -4.12 -9.29
C VAL A 42 -22.59 -3.36 -9.73
N LYS A 43 -22.54 -2.06 -9.44
CA LYS A 43 -21.36 -1.23 -9.73
C LYS A 43 -20.24 -1.53 -8.73
N TYR A 44 -19.03 -1.77 -9.23
CA TYR A 44 -17.86 -2.01 -8.39
C TYR A 44 -16.61 -1.30 -8.93
N GLU A 45 -15.69 -0.95 -8.03
CA GLU A 45 -14.31 -0.66 -8.37
C GLU A 45 -13.52 -1.97 -8.37
N ARG A 46 -12.60 -2.13 -9.33
CA ARG A 46 -11.71 -3.30 -9.38
C ARG A 46 -10.29 -2.93 -9.00
N VAL A 47 -9.65 -3.76 -8.18
CA VAL A 47 -8.23 -3.63 -7.84
C VAL A 47 -7.51 -4.96 -7.99
N SER A 48 -6.26 -4.92 -8.47
CA SER A 48 -5.41 -6.10 -8.49
C SER A 48 -5.00 -6.47 -7.05
N PRO A 49 -4.77 -7.75 -6.72
CA PRO A 49 -4.28 -8.13 -5.39
C PRO A 49 -2.98 -7.40 -5.02
N SER A 50 -2.12 -7.12 -6.01
CA SER A 50 -0.85 -6.41 -5.78
C SER A 50 -1.00 -4.90 -5.55
N ASP A 51 -2.15 -4.32 -5.91
CA ASP A 51 -2.47 -2.91 -5.70
C ASP A 51 -3.41 -2.68 -4.53
N LEU A 52 -3.93 -3.75 -3.91
CA LEU A 52 -4.85 -3.66 -2.77
C LEU A 52 -4.29 -2.77 -1.66
N ARG A 53 -2.99 -2.87 -1.38
CA ARG A 53 -2.31 -2.05 -0.35
C ARG A 53 -2.35 -0.55 -0.62
N LYS A 54 -2.46 -0.15 -1.90
CA LYS A 54 -2.57 1.27 -2.25
C LYS A 54 -3.95 1.82 -1.92
N ARG A 55 -4.96 0.95 -1.77
CA ARG A 55 -6.36 1.30 -1.50
C ARG A 55 -6.67 1.16 -0.03
N SER A 56 -7.38 2.15 0.49
CA SER A 56 -7.97 2.02 1.81
C SER A 56 -9.24 1.17 1.72
N PRO A 57 -9.44 0.15 2.57
CA PRO A 57 -10.70 -0.59 2.62
C PRO A 57 -11.89 0.33 2.95
N PHE A 58 -11.62 1.42 3.66
CA PHE A 58 -12.58 2.46 3.98
C PHE A 58 -13.01 3.32 2.77
N ALA A 59 -12.45 3.14 1.57
CA ALA A 59 -13.02 3.74 0.36
C ALA A 59 -14.30 3.00 -0.10
N SER A 60 -14.62 1.88 0.54
CA SER A 60 -15.69 0.96 0.16
C SER A 60 -16.50 0.56 1.39
N ASP A 61 -17.68 0.00 1.14
CA ASP A 61 -18.56 -0.53 2.19
C ASP A 61 -18.57 -2.07 2.13
N ILE A 62 -18.28 -2.63 0.94
CA ILE A 62 -18.16 -4.06 0.70
C ILE A 62 -16.83 -4.32 -0.02
N VAL A 63 -16.07 -5.30 0.47
CA VAL A 63 -14.88 -5.82 -0.22
C VAL A 63 -15.11 -7.29 -0.55
N ILE A 64 -14.99 -7.63 -1.84
CA ILE A 64 -15.15 -8.98 -2.35
C ILE A 64 -13.80 -9.46 -2.87
N SER A 65 -13.24 -10.50 -2.24
CA SER A 65 -12.05 -11.19 -2.74
C SER A 65 -12.47 -12.29 -3.68
N ASP A 66 -12.03 -12.24 -4.94
CA ASP A 66 -12.34 -13.25 -5.95
C ASP A 66 -11.66 -14.60 -5.62
N ARG A 67 -12.08 -15.65 -6.35
CA ARG A 67 -11.56 -17.01 -6.23
C ARG A 67 -10.05 -17.05 -6.52
N GLU A 68 -9.30 -17.82 -5.72
CA GLU A 68 -7.83 -17.97 -5.80
C GLU A 68 -7.05 -16.66 -5.61
N VAL A 69 -7.68 -15.61 -5.08
CA VAL A 69 -6.96 -14.41 -4.69
C VAL A 69 -6.26 -14.65 -3.37
N SER A 70 -4.95 -14.42 -3.36
CA SER A 70 -4.15 -14.41 -2.14
C SER A 70 -4.56 -13.25 -1.25
N ARG A 71 -4.97 -13.57 -0.01
CA ARG A 71 -5.34 -12.59 1.03
C ARG A 71 -4.20 -12.31 2.01
N ARG A 72 -3.01 -12.88 1.78
CA ARG A 72 -1.83 -12.69 2.65
C ARG A 72 -1.42 -11.23 2.80
N ASP A 73 -1.67 -10.42 1.79
CA ASP A 73 -1.34 -8.99 1.81
C ASP A 73 -2.20 -8.20 2.79
N MET A 74 -3.40 -8.68 3.13
CA MET A 74 -4.23 -8.08 4.19
C MET A 74 -3.58 -8.26 5.58
N ALA A 75 -2.81 -9.33 5.79
CA ALA A 75 -2.16 -9.60 7.08
C ALA A 75 -1.07 -8.57 7.44
N ARG A 76 -0.59 -7.80 6.46
CA ARG A 76 0.39 -6.73 6.69
C ARG A 76 -0.24 -5.46 7.26
N ASP A 77 -1.54 -5.26 7.00
CA ASP A 77 -2.33 -4.12 7.48
C ASP A 77 -3.51 -4.64 8.33
N THR A 78 -3.26 -5.68 9.13
CA THR A 78 -4.29 -6.47 9.85
C THR A 78 -5.27 -5.58 10.64
N GLU A 79 -4.75 -4.64 11.41
CA GLU A 79 -5.59 -3.74 12.22
C GLU A 79 -6.49 -2.85 11.36
N GLN A 80 -6.03 -2.43 10.18
CA GLN A 80 -6.84 -1.64 9.26
C GLN A 80 -8.05 -2.43 8.75
N TRP A 81 -7.83 -3.69 8.37
CA TRP A 81 -8.89 -4.57 7.86
C TRP A 81 -9.87 -5.02 8.95
N ARG A 82 -9.37 -5.31 10.15
CA ARG A 82 -10.22 -5.61 11.31
C ARG A 82 -11.08 -4.41 11.68
N GLU A 83 -10.49 -3.22 11.71
CA GLU A 83 -11.24 -1.99 11.99
C GLU A 83 -12.30 -1.71 10.92
N PHE A 84 -11.98 -1.92 9.64
CA PHE A 84 -12.96 -1.84 8.55
C PHE A 84 -14.20 -2.70 8.82
N VAL A 85 -14.02 -3.98 9.17
CA VAL A 85 -15.14 -4.86 9.49
C VAL A 85 -15.82 -4.43 10.78
N ARG A 86 -15.06 -4.15 11.85
CA ARG A 86 -15.61 -3.74 13.15
C ARG A 86 -16.58 -2.55 13.01
N LEU A 87 -16.31 -1.67 12.06
CA LEU A 87 -17.08 -0.47 11.81
C LEU A 87 -18.26 -0.63 10.85
N GLY A 88 -18.59 -1.84 10.40
CA GLY A 88 -19.74 -2.05 9.49
C GLY A 88 -19.36 -2.45 8.09
N GLY A 89 -18.06 -2.53 7.77
CA GLY A 89 -17.59 -3.08 6.51
C GLY A 89 -17.98 -4.54 6.35
N VAL A 90 -18.37 -4.92 5.14
CA VAL A 90 -18.67 -6.31 4.78
C VAL A 90 -17.52 -6.87 3.97
N PHE A 91 -16.95 -7.98 4.44
CA PHE A 91 -15.95 -8.72 3.69
C PHE A 91 -16.53 -10.04 3.17
N ILE A 92 -16.44 -10.26 1.86
CA ILE A 92 -16.81 -11.52 1.22
C ILE A 92 -15.54 -12.19 0.67
N GLY A 93 -15.18 -13.33 1.25
CA GLY A 93 -14.05 -14.13 0.82
C GLY A 93 -14.51 -15.33 0.00
N CYS A 94 -14.30 -15.29 -1.31
CA CYS A 94 -14.42 -16.50 -2.12
C CYS A 94 -13.26 -17.46 -1.81
N ARG A 95 -13.42 -18.71 -2.23
CA ARG A 95 -12.44 -19.80 -2.13
C ARG A 95 -10.99 -19.34 -2.29
N THR A 96 -10.15 -19.73 -1.35
CA THR A 96 -8.69 -19.55 -1.40
C THR A 96 -7.95 -20.73 -0.76
N SER A 97 -6.71 -20.95 -1.18
CA SER A 97 -5.81 -21.94 -0.56
C SER A 97 -4.89 -21.32 0.49
N ASP A 98 -4.90 -19.99 0.62
CA ASP A 98 -4.02 -19.25 1.52
C ASP A 98 -4.57 -19.10 2.93
N PRO A 99 -3.71 -19.06 3.97
CA PRO A 99 -4.13 -18.71 5.31
C PRO A 99 -4.66 -17.27 5.40
N ASP A 100 -5.71 -17.07 6.18
CA ASP A 100 -6.33 -15.77 6.46
C ASP A 100 -5.86 -15.18 7.80
N ALA A 101 -4.55 -14.95 7.92
CA ALA A 101 -3.93 -14.48 9.18
C ALA A 101 -4.40 -13.10 9.66
N TRP A 102 -5.08 -12.32 8.80
CA TRP A 102 -5.62 -11.00 9.13
C TRP A 102 -6.95 -11.06 9.90
N LEU A 103 -7.64 -12.19 9.89
CA LEU A 103 -8.97 -12.30 10.50
C LEU A 103 -8.92 -11.95 12.00
N PRO A 104 -9.98 -11.30 12.53
CA PRO A 104 -10.06 -11.00 13.96
C PRO A 104 -10.23 -12.25 14.83
N VAL A 105 -10.85 -13.31 14.28
CA VAL A 105 -11.02 -14.62 14.91
C VAL A 105 -10.45 -15.69 13.96
N PRO A 106 -9.55 -16.57 14.42
CA PRO A 106 -8.86 -17.51 13.54
C PRO A 106 -9.79 -18.55 12.92
N ILE A 107 -9.40 -19.03 11.74
CA ILE A 107 -10.01 -20.12 10.99
C ILE A 107 -8.91 -20.85 10.21
N THR A 108 -9.10 -22.14 9.92
CA THR A 108 -8.16 -22.94 9.13
C THR A 108 -8.81 -23.40 7.82
N HIS A 109 -8.01 -23.41 6.75
CA HIS A 109 -8.37 -23.97 5.44
C HIS A 109 -7.74 -25.36 5.30
N ASP A 110 -8.57 -26.36 5.00
CA ASP A 110 -8.15 -27.76 4.87
C ASP A 110 -8.20 -28.27 3.41
N ARG A 111 -8.63 -29.53 3.22
CA ARG A 111 -8.76 -30.19 1.94
C ARG A 111 -10.19 -30.09 1.38
N GLY A 112 -10.43 -30.76 0.26
CA GLY A 112 -11.72 -30.77 -0.40
C GLY A 112 -12.71 -31.77 0.20
N TYR A 113 -13.97 -31.36 0.28
CA TYR A 113 -15.09 -32.13 0.83
C TYR A 113 -16.36 -31.97 0.00
N GLU A 114 -17.29 -32.90 0.14
CA GLU A 114 -18.63 -32.75 -0.43
C GLU A 114 -19.52 -31.89 0.47
N THR A 115 -20.49 -31.19 -0.10
CA THR A 115 -21.55 -30.52 0.67
C THR A 115 -22.44 -31.56 1.34
N LYS A 116 -22.57 -31.51 2.67
CA LYS A 116 -23.37 -32.46 3.45
C LYS A 116 -24.74 -31.91 3.80
N ASP A 117 -24.78 -30.76 4.49
CA ASP A 117 -26.01 -30.22 5.08
C ASP A 117 -26.02 -28.69 5.16
N LEU A 118 -27.23 -28.12 5.31
CA LEU A 118 -27.49 -26.72 5.60
C LEU A 118 -27.70 -26.55 7.11
N LEU A 119 -26.76 -25.86 7.77
CA LEU A 119 -26.80 -25.72 9.23
C LEU A 119 -27.72 -24.60 9.71
N VAL A 120 -27.90 -23.58 8.86
CA VAL A 120 -28.79 -22.43 9.12
C VAL A 120 -29.62 -22.19 7.86
N PRO A 121 -30.57 -23.10 7.54
CA PRO A 121 -31.30 -23.07 6.28
C PRO A 121 -32.14 -21.80 6.09
N GLU A 122 -32.51 -21.10 7.17
CA GLU A 122 -33.23 -19.82 7.18
C GLU A 122 -32.34 -18.59 6.91
N HIS A 123 -31.02 -18.76 6.84
CA HIS A 123 -30.10 -17.63 6.63
C HIS A 123 -30.41 -16.92 5.29
N PRO A 124 -30.34 -15.57 5.22
CA PRO A 124 -30.70 -14.84 3.99
C PRO A 124 -29.91 -15.24 2.74
N VAL A 125 -28.66 -15.68 2.89
CA VAL A 125 -27.84 -16.19 1.76
C VAL A 125 -28.44 -17.42 1.09
N PHE A 126 -29.39 -18.11 1.72
CA PHE A 126 -30.12 -19.25 1.15
C PHE A 126 -31.57 -18.93 0.81
N ASN A 127 -32.10 -17.74 1.17
CA ASN A 127 -33.52 -17.44 1.03
C ASN A 127 -33.85 -16.13 0.34
N THR A 128 -32.87 -15.27 0.05
CA THR A 128 -33.15 -13.93 -0.47
C THR A 128 -32.12 -13.51 -1.51
N PRO A 129 -32.54 -13.21 -2.76
CA PRO A 129 -33.92 -13.25 -3.26
C PRO A 129 -34.47 -14.66 -3.57
N HIS A 130 -33.63 -15.69 -3.60
CA HIS A 130 -34.02 -17.05 -3.99
C HIS A 130 -33.99 -18.01 -2.80
N ALA A 131 -35.00 -18.88 -2.70
CA ALA A 131 -34.94 -20.05 -1.81
C ALA A 131 -34.07 -21.15 -2.43
N LEU A 132 -33.04 -21.59 -1.70
CA LEU A 132 -32.09 -22.63 -2.08
C LEU A 132 -32.08 -23.71 -1.01
N ASP A 133 -32.48 -24.92 -1.40
CA ASP A 133 -32.36 -26.10 -0.56
C ASP A 133 -30.98 -26.77 -0.72
N LEU A 134 -30.76 -27.83 0.05
CA LEU A 134 -29.52 -28.61 0.00
C LEU A 134 -29.26 -29.21 -1.39
N ALA A 135 -30.30 -29.58 -2.14
CA ALA A 135 -30.16 -30.14 -3.47
C ALA A 135 -29.63 -29.10 -4.46
N ALA A 136 -30.14 -27.86 -4.39
CA ALA A 136 -29.65 -26.74 -5.18
C ALA A 136 -28.18 -26.44 -4.85
N LEU A 137 -27.78 -26.45 -3.58
CA LEU A 137 -26.37 -26.26 -3.20
C LEU A 137 -25.47 -27.39 -3.69
N LYS A 138 -25.92 -28.65 -3.62
CA LYS A 138 -25.20 -29.79 -4.21
C LYS A 138 -25.08 -29.71 -5.74
N ALA A 139 -25.94 -28.95 -6.40
CA ALA A 139 -25.84 -28.69 -7.83
C ALA A 139 -24.87 -27.54 -8.17
N VAL A 140 -24.46 -26.71 -7.20
CA VAL A 140 -23.42 -25.69 -7.41
C VAL A 140 -22.07 -26.37 -7.57
N HIS A 141 -21.60 -26.52 -8.81
CA HIS A 141 -20.34 -27.19 -9.14
C HIS A 141 -20.20 -28.58 -8.49
N GLY A 142 -21.29 -29.36 -8.54
CA GLY A 142 -21.35 -30.69 -7.93
C GLY A 142 -21.22 -30.70 -6.40
N GLY A 143 -21.46 -29.57 -5.73
CA GLY A 143 -21.41 -29.46 -4.28
C GLY A 143 -19.99 -29.54 -3.72
N SER A 144 -18.98 -29.29 -4.54
CA SER A 144 -17.58 -29.37 -4.13
C SER A 144 -17.19 -28.18 -3.25
N ILE A 145 -16.68 -28.49 -2.05
CA ILE A 145 -16.02 -27.57 -1.13
C ILE A 145 -14.52 -27.79 -1.32
N TYR A 146 -13.74 -26.79 -1.74
CA TYR A 146 -12.34 -27.00 -2.14
C TYR A 146 -11.33 -26.91 -1.00
N HIS A 147 -11.55 -25.99 -0.06
CA HIS A 147 -10.70 -25.80 1.10
C HIS A 147 -11.58 -25.72 2.34
N GLY A 148 -12.09 -26.86 2.81
CA GLY A 148 -13.02 -26.91 3.94
C GLY A 148 -12.53 -26.07 5.12
N LEU A 149 -13.41 -25.20 5.60
CA LEU A 149 -13.15 -24.35 6.76
C LEU A 149 -13.24 -25.20 8.02
N CYS A 150 -12.24 -25.13 8.91
CA CYS A 150 -12.22 -25.88 10.16
C CYS A 150 -11.53 -25.09 11.28
N ALA A 151 -11.55 -25.66 12.49
CA ALA A 151 -11.04 -25.01 13.70
C ALA A 151 -11.59 -23.57 13.85
N LEU A 152 -12.92 -23.43 13.68
CA LEU A 152 -13.60 -22.14 13.77
C LEU A 152 -13.41 -21.59 15.19
N GLY A 153 -12.76 -20.44 15.33
CA GLY A 153 -12.70 -19.74 16.62
C GLY A 153 -14.07 -19.25 17.09
N GLU A 154 -14.12 -18.76 18.33
CA GLU A 154 -15.36 -18.28 18.95
C GLU A 154 -16.03 -17.16 18.13
N GLY A 155 -17.35 -17.29 17.91
CA GLY A 155 -18.17 -16.29 17.21
C GLY A 155 -18.44 -16.60 15.73
N TRP A 156 -17.71 -17.53 15.12
CA TRP A 156 -18.04 -18.02 13.78
C TRP A 156 -19.33 -18.84 13.81
N THR A 157 -20.24 -18.54 12.89
CA THR A 157 -21.46 -19.29 12.62
C THR A 157 -21.26 -20.11 11.34
N PRO A 158 -21.12 -21.44 11.42
CA PRO A 158 -21.05 -22.29 10.24
C PRO A 158 -22.41 -22.34 9.55
N LEU A 159 -22.44 -22.23 8.22
CA LEU A 159 -23.67 -22.18 7.42
C LEU A 159 -23.87 -23.44 6.58
N ILE A 160 -22.79 -24.03 6.06
CA ILE A 160 -22.82 -25.26 5.25
C ILE A 160 -21.88 -26.28 5.89
N GLU A 161 -22.41 -27.45 6.24
CA GLU A 161 -21.61 -28.57 6.74
C GLU A 161 -20.92 -29.31 5.59
N ALA A 162 -19.64 -29.65 5.78
CA ALA A 162 -18.90 -30.51 4.88
C ALA A 162 -19.07 -31.99 5.26
N GLY A 163 -19.09 -32.85 4.25
CA GLY A 163 -19.30 -34.28 4.36
C GLY A 163 -18.03 -35.08 4.18
N LYS A 164 -18.12 -36.13 3.36
CA LYS A 164 -16.96 -36.96 3.06
C LYS A 164 -15.93 -36.19 2.20
N PRO A 165 -14.64 -36.51 2.32
CA PRO A 165 -13.60 -35.92 1.48
C PRO A 165 -13.86 -36.19 0.00
N LEU A 166 -13.51 -35.24 -0.86
CA LEU A 166 -13.59 -35.42 -2.31
C LEU A 166 -12.55 -36.45 -2.76
N SER A 167 -12.98 -37.41 -3.57
CA SER A 167 -12.15 -38.55 -3.98
C SER A 167 -10.87 -38.15 -4.74
N TRP A 168 -10.90 -37.00 -5.41
CA TRP A 168 -9.77 -36.45 -6.16
C TRP A 168 -8.77 -35.69 -5.28
N ASP A 169 -9.14 -35.28 -4.07
CA ASP A 169 -8.24 -34.55 -3.16
C ASP A 169 -7.47 -35.53 -2.26
N LYS A 170 -6.17 -35.65 -2.52
CA LYS A 170 -5.28 -36.58 -1.82
C LYS A 170 -4.57 -35.98 -0.61
N ARG A 171 -4.86 -34.72 -0.26
CA ARG A 171 -4.26 -34.08 0.91
C ARG A 171 -4.70 -34.78 2.20
N THR A 172 -3.78 -34.89 3.15
CA THR A 172 -4.09 -35.32 4.52
C THR A 172 -4.86 -34.20 5.23
N PRO A 173 -5.92 -34.51 6.01
CA PRO A 173 -6.57 -33.52 6.87
C PRO A 173 -5.55 -32.84 7.78
N LYS A 174 -5.67 -31.52 7.92
CA LYS A 174 -4.87 -30.75 8.87
C LYS A 174 -5.38 -30.84 10.30
N VAL A 175 -6.69 -31.03 10.46
CA VAL A 175 -7.36 -31.01 11.77
C VAL A 175 -8.43 -32.11 11.78
N ASP A 176 -8.55 -32.83 12.89
CA ASP A 176 -9.67 -33.74 13.13
C ASP A 176 -10.90 -32.94 13.60
N GLY A 177 -12.09 -33.26 13.09
CA GLY A 177 -13.34 -32.63 13.50
C GLY A 177 -14.19 -32.08 12.35
N PRO A 178 -15.20 -31.25 12.65
CA PRO A 178 -16.15 -30.77 11.66
C PRO A 178 -15.48 -29.76 10.71
N HIS A 179 -15.91 -29.85 9.45
CA HIS A 179 -15.49 -28.98 8.36
C HIS A 179 -16.71 -28.30 7.74
N TYR A 180 -16.50 -27.14 7.13
CA TYR A 180 -17.59 -26.30 6.64
C TYR A 180 -17.29 -25.74 5.25
N GLY A 181 -18.33 -25.62 4.42
CA GLY A 181 -18.25 -25.01 3.10
C GLY A 181 -18.47 -23.51 3.10
N MET A 182 -19.10 -22.98 4.15
CA MET A 182 -19.39 -21.56 4.32
C MET A 182 -19.53 -21.25 5.80
N ALA A 183 -18.99 -20.12 6.24
CA ALA A 183 -19.13 -19.62 7.60
C ALA A 183 -19.20 -18.09 7.60
N GLU A 184 -19.97 -17.55 8.56
CA GLU A 184 -20.07 -16.12 8.82
C GLU A 184 -19.47 -15.77 10.17
N LEU A 185 -18.76 -14.64 10.24
CA LEU A 185 -18.40 -13.98 11.49
C LEU A 185 -19.03 -12.59 11.54
N LYS A 186 -19.90 -12.34 12.52
CA LYS A 186 -20.30 -10.99 12.90
C LYS A 186 -19.20 -10.40 13.78
N TYR A 187 -18.66 -9.24 13.40
CA TYR A 187 -17.57 -8.61 14.12
C TYR A 187 -17.78 -7.10 14.20
N GLY A 188 -18.01 -6.60 15.43
CA GLY A 188 -18.49 -5.23 15.63
C GLY A 188 -19.83 -5.01 14.94
N LYS A 189 -19.91 -3.97 14.09
CA LYS A 189 -21.09 -3.66 13.28
C LYS A 189 -21.09 -4.36 11.91
N GLY A 190 -19.94 -4.89 11.47
CA GLY A 190 -19.81 -5.51 10.16
C GLY A 190 -19.78 -7.03 10.22
N ARG A 191 -19.40 -7.64 9.10
CA ARG A 191 -19.38 -9.09 8.98
C ARG A 191 -18.38 -9.59 7.94
N ILE A 192 -17.97 -10.83 8.13
CA ILE A 192 -17.08 -11.57 7.24
C ILE A 192 -17.82 -12.83 6.82
N LEU A 193 -18.03 -13.03 5.52
CA LEU A 193 -18.57 -14.27 4.96
C LEU A 193 -17.47 -14.95 4.15
N LEU A 194 -17.09 -16.15 4.54
CA LEU A 194 -16.14 -16.98 3.80
C LEU A 194 -16.88 -18.18 3.22
N PHE A 195 -16.63 -18.49 1.95
CA PHE A 195 -17.21 -19.67 1.31
C PHE A 195 -16.27 -20.32 0.30
N GLU A 196 -16.35 -21.64 0.25
CA GLU A 196 -15.40 -22.52 -0.43
C GLU A 196 -16.06 -23.32 -1.58
N LEU A 197 -17.34 -22.99 -1.85
CA LEU A 197 -18.04 -23.27 -3.09
C LEU A 197 -17.65 -22.24 -4.16
N ILE A 198 -17.92 -22.54 -5.44
CA ILE A 198 -17.58 -21.65 -6.57
C ILE A 198 -18.80 -21.27 -7.43
N PRO A 199 -19.81 -20.57 -6.88
CA PRO A 199 -21.06 -20.25 -7.56
C PRO A 199 -20.90 -19.50 -8.88
N ALA A 200 -20.00 -18.52 -8.94
CA ALA A 200 -19.73 -17.77 -10.17
C ALA A 200 -19.12 -18.65 -11.28
N TYR A 201 -18.30 -19.63 -10.91
CA TYR A 201 -17.76 -20.60 -11.87
C TYR A 201 -18.86 -21.54 -12.37
N ASN A 202 -19.70 -22.05 -11.46
CA ASN A 202 -20.87 -22.83 -11.86
C ASN A 202 -21.76 -22.07 -12.84
N TRP A 203 -22.03 -20.79 -12.56
CA TRP A 203 -22.86 -19.96 -13.43
C TRP A 203 -22.26 -19.80 -14.84
N PHE A 204 -21.06 -19.24 -14.98
CA PHE A 204 -20.54 -18.88 -16.30
C PHE A 204 -19.82 -20.02 -17.01
N HIS A 205 -19.12 -20.89 -16.28
CA HIS A 205 -18.37 -21.99 -16.88
C HIS A 205 -19.22 -23.24 -17.08
N ASP A 206 -19.87 -23.75 -16.04
CA ASP A 206 -20.61 -25.02 -16.13
C ASP A 206 -21.96 -24.83 -16.83
N GLU A 207 -22.72 -23.83 -16.40
CA GLU A 207 -24.08 -23.55 -16.87
C GLU A 207 -24.16 -22.52 -18.00
N LYS A 208 -23.01 -22.09 -18.52
CA LYS A 208 -22.89 -21.20 -19.70
C LYS A 208 -23.70 -19.89 -19.57
N GLY A 209 -23.75 -19.33 -18.37
CA GLY A 209 -24.37 -18.03 -18.10
C GLY A 209 -25.87 -18.07 -17.83
N LYS A 210 -26.52 -19.24 -17.73
CA LYS A 210 -27.96 -19.33 -17.42
C LYS A 210 -28.29 -18.74 -16.05
N THR A 211 -29.17 -17.74 -16.01
CA THR A 211 -29.62 -17.07 -14.77
C THR A 211 -30.41 -17.99 -13.83
N SER A 212 -31.02 -19.05 -14.36
CA SER A 212 -31.73 -20.06 -13.56
C SER A 212 -30.80 -21.04 -12.83
N ALA A 213 -29.50 -21.02 -13.11
CA ALA A 213 -28.52 -21.92 -12.52
C ALA A 213 -28.45 -21.76 -10.98
N PRO A 214 -28.25 -22.85 -10.23
CA PRO A 214 -28.05 -22.77 -8.78
C PRO A 214 -26.89 -21.85 -8.38
N GLY A 215 -25.79 -21.86 -9.13
CA GLY A 215 -24.67 -20.94 -8.90
C GLY A 215 -25.02 -19.47 -9.11
N ALA A 216 -25.89 -19.15 -10.07
CA ALA A 216 -26.36 -17.79 -10.30
C ALA A 216 -27.19 -17.28 -9.11
N LYS A 217 -28.17 -18.09 -8.68
CA LYS A 217 -29.04 -17.79 -7.55
C LYS A 217 -28.27 -17.65 -6.24
N LEU A 218 -27.30 -18.54 -5.98
CA LEU A 218 -26.48 -18.46 -4.77
C LEU A 218 -25.62 -17.19 -4.75
N LEU A 219 -25.00 -16.84 -5.90
CA LEU A 219 -24.20 -15.62 -5.98
C LEU A 219 -25.08 -14.37 -5.77
N GLU A 220 -26.26 -14.33 -6.39
CA GLU A 220 -27.22 -13.24 -6.21
C GLU A 220 -27.66 -13.09 -4.75
N ASN A 221 -27.94 -14.20 -4.06
CA ASN A 221 -28.27 -14.16 -2.64
C ASN A 221 -27.13 -13.61 -1.78
N ILE A 222 -25.89 -14.06 -2.03
CA ILE A 222 -24.70 -13.58 -1.30
C ILE A 222 -24.50 -12.08 -1.51
N VAL A 223 -24.59 -11.60 -2.76
CA VAL A 223 -24.42 -10.20 -3.11
C VAL A 223 -25.54 -9.33 -2.52
N THR A 224 -26.79 -9.80 -2.61
CA THR A 224 -27.96 -9.12 -2.02
C THR A 224 -27.81 -9.00 -0.51
N TYR A 225 -27.41 -10.09 0.14
CA TYR A 225 -27.13 -10.10 1.58
C TYR A 225 -26.03 -9.10 1.96
N ALA A 226 -24.94 -9.06 1.20
CA ALA A 226 -23.84 -8.12 1.45
C ALA A 226 -24.29 -6.65 1.29
N LEU A 227 -25.05 -6.34 0.24
CA LEU A 227 -25.61 -5.00 -0.01
C LEU A 227 -26.57 -4.56 1.10
N ALA A 228 -27.50 -5.44 1.50
CA ALA A 228 -28.41 -5.16 2.60
C ALA A 228 -27.65 -4.94 3.92
N SER A 229 -26.63 -5.75 4.17
CA SER A 229 -25.80 -5.66 5.38
C SER A 229 -24.97 -4.38 5.46
N ALA A 230 -24.49 -3.87 4.33
CA ALA A 230 -23.64 -2.67 4.28
C ALA A 230 -24.44 -1.35 4.25
N SER A 231 -25.75 -1.40 3.97
CA SER A 231 -26.58 -0.22 3.72
C SER A 231 -26.65 0.75 4.92
N GLU A 232 -26.67 0.25 6.15
CA GLU A 232 -26.69 1.10 7.36
C GLU A 232 -25.41 1.92 7.50
N GLN A 233 -24.26 1.30 7.23
CA GLN A 233 -22.96 1.97 7.30
C GLN A 233 -22.78 2.94 6.11
N ALA A 234 -23.16 2.53 4.90
CA ALA A 234 -23.08 3.39 3.72
C ALA A 234 -23.92 4.67 3.88
N ALA A 235 -25.07 4.59 4.57
CA ALA A 235 -25.95 5.72 4.82
C ALA A 235 -25.41 6.70 5.88
N THR A 236 -24.60 6.22 6.83
CA THR A 236 -24.09 7.03 7.96
C THR A 236 -22.67 7.55 7.73
N ARG A 237 -21.98 7.05 6.70
CA ARG A 237 -20.60 7.41 6.42
C ARG A 237 -20.49 8.84 5.88
N PRO A 238 -19.68 9.71 6.50
CA PRO A 238 -19.34 10.99 5.90
C PRO A 238 -18.70 10.79 4.52
N PRO A 239 -18.98 11.66 3.54
CA PRO A 239 -18.30 11.59 2.25
C PRO A 239 -16.79 11.70 2.46
N ALA A 240 -16.05 10.76 1.88
CA ALA A 240 -14.59 10.78 1.83
C ALA A 240 -14.10 12.13 1.28
N LYS A 241 -13.58 12.99 2.14
CA LYS A 241 -12.90 14.24 1.73
C LYS A 241 -11.39 14.00 1.84
N PRO A 242 -10.59 14.38 0.83
CA PRO A 242 -9.14 14.31 0.97
C PRO A 242 -8.69 15.32 2.03
N LEU A 243 -7.77 14.92 2.91
CA LEU A 243 -7.11 15.85 3.82
C LEU A 243 -6.40 16.94 3.02
N THR A 244 -6.63 18.20 3.38
CA THR A 244 -5.99 19.34 2.72
C THR A 244 -4.52 19.44 3.12
N ASN A 245 -3.63 19.63 2.14
CA ASN A 245 -2.19 19.83 2.36
C ASN A 245 -1.56 18.72 3.23
N ALA A 246 -1.87 17.46 2.91
CA ALA A 246 -1.36 16.28 3.60
C ALA A 246 -0.67 15.30 2.63
N VAL A 247 0.33 14.55 3.13
CA VAL A 247 1.04 13.51 2.36
C VAL A 247 1.18 12.22 3.17
N ARG A 248 1.39 11.09 2.50
CA ARG A 248 1.58 9.79 3.17
C ARG A 248 2.94 9.64 3.80
N SER A 249 3.96 10.16 3.12
CA SER A 249 5.35 10.14 3.56
C SER A 249 5.93 11.50 3.25
N LEU A 250 6.75 12.02 4.18
CA LEU A 250 7.47 13.27 3.93
C LEU A 250 8.42 13.11 2.72
N ARG A 251 8.93 11.91 2.46
CA ARG A 251 9.78 11.62 1.28
C ARG A 251 9.07 11.87 -0.06
N ASP A 252 7.74 11.85 -0.09
CA ASP A 252 6.98 12.20 -1.31
C ASP A 252 7.10 13.70 -1.65
N LEU A 253 7.55 14.54 -0.71
CA LEU A 253 7.87 15.96 -0.92
C LEU A 253 9.29 16.18 -1.45
N MET A 254 10.10 15.12 -1.53
CA MET A 254 11.44 15.27 -2.07
C MET A 254 11.37 15.74 -3.53
N PRO A 255 12.21 16.71 -3.92
CA PRO A 255 12.27 17.12 -5.30
C PRO A 255 12.70 15.93 -6.17
N SER A 256 12.19 15.88 -7.41
CA SER A 256 12.67 14.90 -8.38
C SER A 256 14.19 14.98 -8.53
N PRO A 257 14.88 13.83 -8.73
CA PRO A 257 16.31 13.82 -8.97
C PRO A 257 16.65 14.69 -10.19
N LYS A 258 17.32 15.82 -9.97
CA LYS A 258 17.93 16.70 -10.99
C LYS A 258 19.45 16.57 -10.97
N ARG A 259 20.19 17.11 -11.94
CA ARG A 259 21.63 17.32 -11.70
C ARG A 259 21.79 18.35 -10.57
N GLN A 260 22.43 17.98 -9.47
CA GLN A 260 22.73 18.85 -8.33
C GLN A 260 24.21 18.70 -7.93
N PRO A 261 24.80 19.65 -7.19
CA PRO A 261 26.15 19.50 -6.66
C PRO A 261 26.27 18.21 -5.83
N GLY A 262 27.36 17.50 -6.00
CA GLY A 262 27.67 16.20 -5.40
C GLY A 262 29.03 15.73 -5.91
N ILE A 263 29.45 14.49 -5.59
CA ILE A 263 30.64 13.92 -6.25
C ILE A 263 30.36 13.84 -7.75
N ASP A 264 31.31 14.31 -8.55
CA ASP A 264 31.22 14.17 -10.00
C ASP A 264 31.25 12.68 -10.34
N MET A 265 30.18 12.19 -10.96
CA MET A 265 30.07 10.78 -11.35
C MET A 265 30.93 10.45 -12.58
N VAL A 266 31.52 11.46 -13.24
CA VAL A 266 32.37 11.33 -14.42
C VAL A 266 33.85 11.31 -14.04
N ALA A 267 34.30 12.23 -13.18
CA ALA A 267 35.71 12.41 -12.82
C ALA A 267 36.13 11.63 -11.57
N ASP A 268 37.41 11.25 -11.48
CA ASP A 268 38.04 10.68 -10.28
C ASP A 268 37.44 9.36 -9.76
N TRP A 269 36.95 8.51 -10.68
CA TRP A 269 36.51 7.15 -10.38
C TRP A 269 37.46 6.11 -10.98
N THR A 270 37.93 5.18 -10.15
CA THR A 270 38.66 3.99 -10.59
C THR A 270 37.68 2.85 -10.79
N VAL A 271 37.58 2.32 -12.01
CA VAL A 271 36.68 1.20 -12.34
C VAL A 271 37.48 -0.09 -12.41
N THR A 272 37.01 -1.12 -11.71
CA THR A 272 37.53 -2.49 -11.82
C THR A 272 36.37 -3.45 -12.07
N GLN A 273 36.61 -4.47 -12.87
CA GLN A 273 35.58 -5.44 -13.25
C GLN A 273 36.15 -6.83 -13.51
N ARG A 274 35.29 -7.83 -13.34
CA ARG A 274 35.51 -9.22 -13.72
C ARG A 274 34.22 -9.75 -14.36
N GLY A 275 34.36 -10.37 -15.51
CA GLY A 275 33.23 -10.91 -16.27
C GLY A 275 32.61 -9.88 -17.23
N PRO A 276 31.38 -10.15 -17.72
CA PRO A 276 30.77 -9.46 -18.86
C PRO A 276 30.07 -8.16 -18.43
N TYR A 277 30.81 -7.30 -17.72
CA TYR A 277 30.32 -6.00 -17.26
C TYR A 277 30.94 -4.85 -18.05
N GLU A 278 30.22 -3.74 -18.13
CA GLU A 278 30.68 -2.46 -18.65
C GLU A 278 30.19 -1.31 -17.74
N SER A 279 30.97 -0.22 -17.67
CA SER A 279 30.51 1.03 -17.05
C SER A 279 30.42 2.15 -18.07
N LYS A 280 29.33 2.91 -18.03
CA LYS A 280 29.14 4.15 -18.80
C LYS A 280 28.55 5.22 -17.90
N THR A 281 29.03 6.45 -18.02
CA THR A 281 28.41 7.60 -17.36
C THR A 281 27.85 8.54 -18.41
N ASP A 282 26.58 8.92 -18.28
CA ASP A 282 25.94 9.83 -19.22
C ASP A 282 26.09 11.32 -18.82
N PHE A 283 25.64 12.22 -19.69
CA PHE A 283 25.71 13.67 -19.47
C PHE A 283 24.91 14.18 -18.26
N ARG A 284 24.00 13.36 -17.72
CA ARG A 284 23.19 13.67 -16.53
C ARG A 284 23.96 13.34 -15.25
N GLY A 285 25.11 12.70 -15.35
CA GLY A 285 25.89 12.20 -14.21
C GLY A 285 25.29 10.91 -13.64
N VAL A 286 24.64 10.10 -14.47
CA VAL A 286 24.18 8.75 -14.09
C VAL A 286 25.24 7.75 -14.52
N ARG A 287 25.84 7.05 -13.55
CA ARG A 287 26.74 5.93 -13.81
C ARG A 287 25.92 4.66 -13.94
N THR A 288 26.04 4.03 -15.10
CA THR A 288 25.39 2.76 -15.43
C THR A 288 26.43 1.65 -15.36
N PHE A 289 26.10 0.59 -14.65
CA PHE A 289 26.77 -0.70 -14.72
C PHE A 289 25.89 -1.64 -15.51
N LEU A 290 26.36 -2.02 -16.69
CA LEU A 290 25.65 -2.90 -17.63
C LEU A 290 26.27 -4.28 -17.54
N HIS A 291 25.44 -5.29 -17.31
CA HIS A 291 25.81 -6.69 -17.55
C HIS A 291 25.31 -7.08 -18.93
N GLN A 292 26.17 -7.63 -19.79
CA GLN A 292 25.79 -8.06 -21.13
C GLN A 292 24.72 -9.18 -21.09
N ASP A 293 24.07 -9.47 -22.22
CA ASP A 293 23.06 -10.55 -22.30
C ASP A 293 23.76 -11.93 -22.36
N SER A 294 24.48 -12.26 -21.29
CA SER A 294 25.23 -13.50 -21.08
C SER A 294 24.87 -14.11 -19.73
N PRO A 295 25.18 -15.39 -19.50
CA PRO A 295 25.02 -15.97 -18.18
C PRO A 295 25.87 -15.28 -17.11
N SER A 296 25.34 -15.21 -15.88
CA SER A 296 26.08 -14.77 -14.70
C SER A 296 27.02 -15.88 -14.23
N GLN A 297 28.15 -15.49 -13.66
CA GLN A 297 29.05 -16.42 -12.96
C GLN A 297 29.36 -15.85 -11.58
N ALA A 298 29.29 -16.68 -10.55
CA ALA A 298 29.57 -16.32 -9.18
C ALA A 298 30.99 -15.72 -9.06
N GLY A 299 31.07 -14.57 -8.40
CA GLY A 299 32.31 -13.80 -8.24
C GLY A 299 32.61 -12.85 -9.39
N ASN A 300 31.80 -12.79 -10.46
CA ASN A 300 31.86 -11.67 -11.40
C ASN A 300 31.36 -10.40 -10.72
N PHE A 301 31.95 -9.26 -11.07
CA PHE A 301 31.57 -7.97 -10.52
C PHE A 301 31.97 -6.81 -11.42
N ILE A 302 31.38 -5.66 -11.16
CA ILE A 302 31.92 -4.37 -11.56
C ILE A 302 31.81 -3.43 -10.37
N GLN A 303 32.86 -2.64 -10.16
CA GLN A 303 32.85 -1.61 -9.15
C GLN A 303 33.53 -0.34 -9.64
N ALA A 304 33.06 0.79 -9.14
CA ALA A 304 33.71 2.08 -9.30
C ALA A 304 34.00 2.63 -7.90
N SER A 305 35.24 3.05 -7.65
CA SER A 305 35.70 3.59 -6.37
C SER A 305 36.17 5.02 -6.52
N THR A 306 35.89 5.86 -5.53
CA THR A 306 36.37 7.24 -5.47
C THR A 306 36.67 7.66 -4.03
N LYS A 307 37.43 8.74 -3.86
CA LYS A 307 37.74 9.30 -2.54
C LYS A 307 36.83 10.48 -2.22
N LEU A 308 36.17 10.37 -1.08
CA LEU A 308 35.26 11.36 -0.53
C LEU A 308 35.99 12.19 0.54
N LYS A 309 36.01 13.51 0.39
CA LYS A 309 36.52 14.41 1.42
C LYS A 309 35.52 14.54 2.56
N LEU A 310 35.98 14.31 3.78
CA LEU A 310 35.16 14.35 4.99
C LEU A 310 35.21 15.74 5.64
N PRO A 311 34.14 16.17 6.33
CA PRO A 311 34.15 17.42 7.08
C PRO A 311 35.19 17.39 8.22
N ARG A 312 35.88 18.52 8.43
CA ARG A 312 36.95 18.66 9.45
C ARG A 312 36.44 18.52 10.89
N LYS A 313 35.19 18.93 11.15
CA LYS A 313 34.49 18.69 12.42
C LYS A 313 33.45 17.61 12.22
N ARG A 314 33.45 16.62 13.11
CA ARG A 314 32.59 15.43 13.06
C ARG A 314 31.85 15.30 14.39
N ASP A 315 30.89 16.17 14.62
CA ASP A 315 30.05 16.11 15.81
C ASP A 315 28.73 15.41 15.40
N GLY A 316 28.66 14.09 15.60
CA GLY A 316 27.46 13.28 15.30
C GLY A 316 27.53 12.45 14.01
N GLN A 317 26.34 12.17 13.44
CA GLN A 317 26.17 11.31 12.27
C GLN A 317 26.78 11.93 11.01
N ILE A 318 27.30 11.09 10.11
CA ILE A 318 27.80 11.48 8.80
C ILE A 318 26.98 10.71 7.78
N LEU A 319 25.97 11.35 7.18
CA LEU A 319 25.09 10.67 6.25
C LEU A 319 25.64 10.74 4.81
N LEU A 320 25.84 9.57 4.21
CA LEU A 320 26.06 9.42 2.77
C LEU A 320 24.72 9.23 2.08
N GLN A 321 24.46 9.99 1.02
CA GLN A 321 23.29 9.86 0.16
C GLN A 321 23.68 9.43 -1.24
N TRP A 322 22.87 8.57 -1.86
CA TRP A 322 22.96 8.24 -3.28
C TRP A 322 21.58 7.90 -3.84
N TYR A 323 21.46 7.96 -5.16
CA TYR A 323 20.34 7.44 -5.93
C TYR A 323 20.72 6.09 -6.54
N GLU A 324 19.80 5.12 -6.49
CA GLU A 324 19.96 3.80 -7.10
C GLU A 324 18.72 3.36 -7.89
N SER A 325 18.88 2.74 -9.05
CA SER A 325 17.80 2.03 -9.74
C SER A 325 18.37 0.92 -10.60
N ASP A 326 17.53 0.09 -11.18
CA ASP A 326 17.95 -0.94 -12.14
C ASP A 326 16.85 -1.20 -13.18
N THR A 327 17.07 -2.10 -14.14
CA THR A 327 16.08 -2.51 -15.15
C THR A 327 15.44 -3.88 -14.90
N TYR A 328 15.79 -4.58 -13.82
CA TYR A 328 15.43 -5.99 -13.65
C TYR A 328 14.21 -6.18 -12.75
N CYS A 329 13.05 -6.35 -13.37
CA CYS A 329 11.79 -6.60 -12.67
C CYS A 329 11.56 -8.09 -12.31
N GLY A 330 12.27 -9.00 -12.99
CA GLY A 330 11.98 -10.44 -13.01
C GLY A 330 10.58 -10.77 -13.57
N GLY A 331 10.23 -12.05 -13.68
CA GLY A 331 8.89 -12.44 -14.08
C GLY A 331 8.71 -13.84 -14.64
N ARG A 332 7.48 -14.14 -15.04
CA ARG A 332 7.14 -15.31 -15.86
C ARG A 332 6.96 -14.82 -17.29
N GLU A 333 7.89 -15.15 -18.15
CA GLU A 333 7.76 -14.88 -19.58
C GLU A 333 6.68 -15.82 -20.12
N ARG A 334 5.71 -15.26 -20.84
CA ARG A 334 4.58 -16.02 -21.38
C ARG A 334 4.79 -16.30 -22.86
N ILE A 335 4.36 -17.46 -23.32
CA ILE A 335 4.31 -17.78 -24.74
C ILE A 335 3.25 -16.86 -25.38
N LEU A 336 3.67 -16.07 -26.36
CA LEU A 336 2.80 -15.20 -27.14
C LEU A 336 2.41 -15.95 -28.44
N GLY A 337 1.11 -16.17 -28.66
CA GLY A 337 0.58 -16.87 -29.83
C GLY A 337 0.59 -18.40 -29.78
N GLY A 338 -0.17 -19.02 -30.70
CA GLY A 338 -0.26 -20.47 -30.87
C GLY A 338 -1.03 -21.22 -29.77
N ALA A 339 -1.09 -22.55 -29.89
CA ALA A 339 -1.84 -23.42 -28.99
C ALA A 339 -1.38 -23.40 -27.52
N LYS A 340 -0.17 -22.88 -27.24
CA LYS A 340 0.39 -22.74 -25.90
C LYS A 340 0.36 -21.31 -25.37
N HIS A 341 -0.39 -20.41 -26.02
CA HIS A 341 -0.50 -19.01 -25.60
C HIS A 341 -0.87 -18.89 -24.11
N GLY A 342 -0.19 -18.01 -23.39
CA GLY A 342 -0.43 -17.75 -21.97
C GLY A 342 0.23 -18.76 -21.01
N GLN A 343 0.79 -19.87 -21.51
CA GLN A 343 1.67 -20.73 -20.71
C GLN A 343 3.00 -20.03 -20.42
N THR A 344 3.66 -20.41 -19.33
CA THR A 344 4.97 -19.84 -18.97
C THR A 344 6.06 -20.49 -19.82
N ALA A 345 6.77 -19.67 -20.61
CA ALA A 345 7.94 -20.08 -21.38
C ALA A 345 9.18 -20.18 -20.49
N LEU A 346 9.41 -19.16 -19.65
CA LEU A 346 10.57 -19.06 -18.78
C LEU A 346 10.19 -18.43 -17.45
N ASN A 347 10.68 -18.99 -16.35
CA ASN A 347 10.57 -18.40 -15.01
C ASN A 347 11.84 -17.61 -14.69
N ASN A 348 11.88 -16.35 -15.11
CA ASN A 348 13.00 -15.44 -14.92
C ASN A 348 12.90 -14.73 -13.55
N ARG A 349 12.89 -15.51 -12.46
CA ARG A 349 12.92 -15.01 -11.07
C ARG A 349 14.27 -15.36 -10.43
N LYS A 350 15.33 -14.67 -10.84
CA LYS A 350 16.72 -14.93 -10.42
C LYS A 350 17.02 -14.35 -9.03
N GLN A 351 16.32 -14.86 -8.00
CA GLN A 351 16.46 -14.37 -6.63
C GLN A 351 17.82 -14.75 -6.01
N GLY A 352 18.52 -13.75 -5.49
CA GLY A 352 19.82 -13.91 -4.84
C GLY A 352 20.97 -14.18 -5.81
N TYR A 353 20.81 -13.85 -7.09
CA TYR A 353 21.86 -14.05 -8.10
C TYR A 353 22.78 -12.85 -8.21
N ARG A 354 22.23 -11.63 -8.19
CA ARG A 354 23.01 -10.40 -8.41
C ARG A 354 22.59 -9.32 -7.44
N PHE A 355 23.58 -8.63 -6.88
CA PHE A 355 23.38 -7.62 -5.87
C PHE A 355 24.03 -6.31 -6.30
N LYS A 356 23.37 -5.21 -6.00
CA LYS A 356 23.95 -3.86 -6.06
C LYS A 356 24.31 -3.42 -4.65
N GLN A 357 25.44 -2.75 -4.51
CA GLN A 357 26.07 -2.45 -3.23
C GLN A 357 26.69 -1.06 -3.22
N VAL A 358 26.73 -0.49 -2.02
CA VAL A 358 27.58 0.66 -1.69
C VAL A 358 28.49 0.24 -0.55
N LEU A 359 29.77 0.53 -0.70
CA LEU A 359 30.80 0.22 0.28
C LEU A 359 31.51 1.49 0.72
N VAL A 360 31.95 1.50 1.98
CA VAL A 360 32.80 2.54 2.56
C VAL A 360 34.03 1.87 3.14
N ASN A 361 35.22 2.28 2.70
CA ASN A 361 36.51 1.69 3.09
C ASN A 361 36.55 0.15 2.96
N GLY A 362 35.90 -0.39 1.92
CA GLY A 362 35.83 -1.84 1.65
C GLY A 362 34.72 -2.59 2.39
N GLU A 363 34.00 -1.95 3.32
CA GLU A 363 32.88 -2.57 4.04
C GLU A 363 31.53 -2.25 3.38
N VAL A 364 30.66 -3.25 3.24
CA VAL A 364 29.32 -3.07 2.66
C VAL A 364 28.42 -2.34 3.64
N VAL A 365 28.07 -1.10 3.32
CA VAL A 365 27.15 -0.27 4.14
C VAL A 365 25.71 -0.37 3.67
N TRP A 366 25.49 -0.82 2.43
CA TRP A 366 24.18 -1.07 1.86
C TRP A 366 24.24 -2.10 0.74
N GLU A 367 23.24 -2.97 0.68
CA GLU A 367 23.05 -3.91 -0.42
C GLU A 367 21.57 -4.10 -0.77
N GLN A 368 21.31 -4.46 -2.02
CA GLN A 368 19.99 -4.91 -2.46
C GLN A 368 20.12 -5.94 -3.59
N ASP A 369 19.31 -6.98 -3.54
CA ASP A 369 19.09 -7.88 -4.68
C ASP A 369 18.48 -7.08 -5.84
N VAL A 370 18.99 -7.28 -7.06
CA VAL A 370 18.44 -6.63 -8.24
C VAL A 370 17.04 -7.15 -8.59
N LEU A 371 16.68 -8.36 -8.16
CA LEU A 371 15.32 -8.87 -8.31
C LEU A 371 14.34 -8.06 -7.45
N GLY A 372 13.49 -7.28 -8.12
CA GLY A 372 12.39 -6.61 -7.44
C GLY A 372 11.66 -5.64 -8.36
N ARG A 373 10.47 -5.20 -7.93
CA ARG A 373 9.79 -4.11 -8.65
C ARG A 373 10.59 -2.83 -8.48
N ASN A 374 10.72 -2.08 -9.56
CA ASN A 374 11.21 -0.72 -9.46
C ASN A 374 10.25 0.16 -8.66
N VAL A 375 10.71 0.67 -7.52
CA VAL A 375 9.90 1.52 -6.65
C VAL A 375 9.59 2.82 -7.37
N GLN A 376 8.31 3.11 -7.52
CA GLN A 376 7.79 4.38 -8.04
C GLN A 376 7.11 5.17 -6.90
N PRO A 377 7.22 6.51 -6.89
CA PRO A 377 7.94 7.32 -7.87
C PRO A 377 9.46 7.31 -7.63
N ALA A 378 10.24 7.71 -8.64
CA ALA A 378 11.72 7.65 -8.62
C ALA A 378 12.38 8.33 -7.41
N GLN A 379 11.74 9.31 -6.76
CA GLN A 379 12.28 9.93 -5.53
C GLN A 379 12.48 8.94 -4.38
N ARG A 380 11.74 7.83 -4.36
CA ARG A 380 11.86 6.78 -3.31
C ARG A 380 13.12 5.93 -3.44
N ARG A 381 13.92 6.18 -4.48
CA ARG A 381 15.19 5.50 -4.76
C ARG A 381 16.42 6.20 -4.19
N PHE A 382 16.24 7.34 -3.53
CA PHE A 382 17.31 7.89 -2.71
C PHE A 382 17.50 7.06 -1.44
N ARG A 383 18.74 6.73 -1.18
CA ARG A 383 19.19 6.02 0.01
C ARG A 383 20.08 6.94 0.83
N THR A 384 20.03 6.76 2.14
CA THR A 384 20.89 7.43 3.09
C THR A 384 21.40 6.39 4.08
N VAL A 385 22.68 6.50 4.47
CA VAL A 385 23.27 5.66 5.52
C VAL A 385 24.22 6.50 6.36
N ASP A 386 24.22 6.28 7.68
CA ASP A 386 25.23 6.86 8.55
C ASP A 386 26.54 6.09 8.37
N ILE A 387 27.53 6.76 7.79
CA ILE A 387 28.84 6.17 7.54
C ILE A 387 29.82 6.41 8.69
N ALA A 388 29.45 7.18 9.73
CA ALA A 388 30.33 7.47 10.86
C ALA A 388 30.95 6.21 11.52
N PRO A 389 30.22 5.08 11.67
CA PRO A 389 30.80 3.85 12.23
C PRO A 389 31.93 3.24 11.40
N PHE A 390 31.99 3.54 10.09
CA PHE A 390 32.94 2.96 9.13
C PHE A 390 34.19 3.84 8.93
N LEU A 391 34.32 4.92 9.72
CA LEU A 391 35.38 5.91 9.59
C LEU A 391 36.30 5.87 10.80
N ALA A 392 37.61 5.69 10.56
CA ALA A 392 38.60 5.87 11.60
C ALA A 392 38.60 7.33 12.12
N LYS A 393 38.95 7.49 13.40
CA LYS A 393 39.02 8.80 14.05
C LYS A 393 40.12 9.64 13.41
N GLY A 394 39.79 10.87 13.00
CA GLY A 394 40.75 11.82 12.44
C GLY A 394 41.05 11.70 10.95
N THR A 395 40.46 10.75 10.22
CA THR A 395 40.69 10.62 8.77
C THR A 395 40.22 11.86 8.00
N ALA A 396 40.92 12.28 6.94
CA ALA A 396 40.45 13.38 6.10
C ALA A 396 39.52 12.91 4.96
N GLU A 397 39.61 11.64 4.60
CA GLU A 397 38.96 11.07 3.42
C GLU A 397 38.36 9.69 3.73
N ALA A 398 37.41 9.25 2.92
CA ALA A 398 36.89 7.89 2.91
C ALA A 398 36.87 7.38 1.47
N GLU A 399 37.16 6.11 1.25
CA GLU A 399 36.88 5.49 -0.04
C GLU A 399 35.42 5.08 -0.10
N VAL A 400 34.72 5.48 -1.16
CA VAL A 400 33.35 5.02 -1.43
C VAL A 400 33.38 4.23 -2.73
N THR A 401 32.79 3.03 -2.68
CA THR A 401 32.71 2.13 -3.83
C THR A 401 31.25 1.81 -4.16
N LEU A 402 30.88 1.97 -5.41
CA LEU A 402 29.62 1.49 -5.97
C LEU A 402 29.91 0.16 -6.65
N ARG A 403 29.18 -0.91 -6.32
CA ARG A 403 29.45 -2.26 -6.83
C ARG A 403 28.19 -2.96 -7.30
N VAL A 404 28.33 -3.79 -8.32
CA VAL A 404 27.38 -4.84 -8.67
C VAL A 404 28.15 -6.16 -8.72
N GLU A 405 27.64 -7.19 -8.05
CA GLU A 405 28.27 -8.50 -7.96
C GLU A 405 27.29 -9.63 -8.30
N ASP A 406 27.80 -10.65 -8.96
CA ASP A 406 27.13 -11.93 -9.16
C ASP A 406 27.51 -12.88 -8.02
N ARG A 407 26.52 -13.34 -7.25
CA ARG A 407 26.71 -14.33 -6.19
C ARG A 407 26.45 -15.76 -6.65
N LYS A 408 25.76 -15.94 -7.77
CA LYS A 408 25.38 -17.26 -8.30
C LYS A 408 25.53 -17.33 -9.81
N ASP A 409 25.80 -18.54 -10.29
CA ASP A 409 25.80 -18.89 -11.70
C ASP A 409 24.36 -18.95 -12.22
N SER A 410 24.08 -18.42 -13.41
CA SER A 410 22.76 -18.52 -14.05
C SER A 410 22.64 -19.64 -15.09
N ASP A 411 23.60 -20.56 -15.09
CA ASP A 411 23.76 -21.68 -16.03
C ASP A 411 23.85 -21.18 -17.49
N GLU A 412 23.05 -21.72 -18.41
CA GLU A 412 23.02 -21.25 -19.81
C GLU A 412 22.06 -20.06 -20.03
N LEU A 413 21.27 -19.69 -19.01
CA LEU A 413 20.22 -18.70 -19.16
C LEU A 413 20.77 -17.29 -18.87
N PRO A 414 20.88 -16.40 -19.87
CA PRO A 414 21.30 -15.04 -19.65
C PRO A 414 20.20 -14.24 -18.94
N PHE A 415 20.59 -13.22 -18.18
CA PHE A 415 19.66 -12.19 -17.74
C PHE A 415 20.36 -10.83 -17.68
N PHE A 416 20.15 -10.06 -18.76
CA PHE A 416 20.60 -8.70 -18.92
C PHE A 416 20.08 -7.77 -17.81
N ILE A 417 20.93 -6.84 -17.38
CA ILE A 417 20.54 -5.78 -16.46
C ILE A 417 21.41 -4.53 -16.65
N GLU A 418 20.80 -3.38 -16.41
CA GLU A 418 21.48 -2.13 -16.16
C GLU A 418 21.19 -1.69 -14.72
N VAL A 419 22.23 -1.33 -13.98
CA VAL A 419 22.14 -0.74 -12.65
C VAL A 419 22.62 0.69 -12.71
N PHE A 420 21.82 1.62 -12.21
CA PHE A 420 22.06 3.05 -12.26
C PHE A 420 22.41 3.58 -10.87
N PHE A 421 23.51 4.31 -10.77
CA PHE A 421 23.87 5.10 -9.60
C PHE A 421 24.03 6.57 -9.98
N ALA A 422 23.55 7.46 -9.11
CA ALA A 422 23.71 8.90 -9.30
C ALA A 422 23.73 9.64 -7.96
N ARG A 423 24.11 10.92 -7.99
CA ARG A 423 24.00 11.86 -6.85
C ARG A 423 24.62 11.33 -5.55
N LEU A 424 25.84 10.79 -5.63
CA LEU A 424 26.58 10.45 -4.44
C LEU A 424 27.04 11.73 -3.72
N ALA A 425 26.62 11.94 -2.47
CA ALA A 425 26.94 13.14 -1.71
C ALA A 425 26.99 12.87 -0.20
N LEU A 426 27.86 13.60 0.50
CA LEU A 426 27.74 13.78 1.95
C LEU A 426 26.70 14.84 2.24
N LEU A 427 25.77 14.49 3.12
CA LEU A 427 24.81 15.43 3.65
C LEU A 427 25.47 16.28 4.73
N SER A 428 25.12 17.57 4.76
CA SER A 428 25.60 18.46 5.83
C SER A 428 24.96 18.10 7.17
N ALA A 429 25.53 18.59 8.28
CA ALA A 429 24.91 18.43 9.61
C ALA A 429 23.50 19.04 9.69
N ALA A 430 23.16 20.01 8.83
CA ALA A 430 21.80 20.54 8.74
C ALA A 430 20.87 19.56 8.00
N ASP A 431 21.38 18.86 6.98
CA ASP A 431 20.63 17.85 6.20
C ASP A 431 20.40 16.55 6.97
N THR A 432 21.26 16.19 7.93
CA THR A 432 21.05 14.99 8.77
C THR A 432 19.86 15.12 9.71
N THR A 433 19.49 16.36 10.05
CA THR A 433 18.27 16.66 10.81
C THR A 433 17.04 16.86 9.93
N ASP A 434 17.19 16.80 8.60
CA ASP A 434 16.07 16.95 7.67
C ASP A 434 15.29 15.62 7.57
N PRO A 435 14.03 15.56 8.06
CA PRO A 435 13.22 14.35 8.02
C PRO A 435 12.86 13.90 6.60
N LEU A 436 13.12 14.72 5.57
CA LEU A 436 13.04 14.30 4.17
C LEU A 436 14.15 13.32 3.79
N LEU A 437 15.29 13.34 4.51
CA LEU A 437 16.51 12.60 4.17
C LEU A 437 16.84 11.50 5.19
N GLY A 438 16.40 11.66 6.44
CA GLY A 438 16.62 10.72 7.54
C GLY A 438 15.35 9.94 7.98
N GLU A 439 15.20 9.77 9.29
CA GLU A 439 13.95 9.31 9.90
C GLU A 439 12.87 10.40 9.82
N GLU A 440 11.63 10.00 9.52
CA GLU A 440 10.51 10.94 9.36
C GLU A 440 10.03 11.47 10.73
N GLY A 441 10.73 12.46 11.29
CA GLY A 441 10.30 13.25 12.46
C GLY A 441 10.56 12.62 13.83
N ALA A 442 10.20 13.33 14.90
CA ALA A 442 10.38 12.92 16.30
C ALA A 442 9.04 12.52 16.95
N PRO A 443 9.04 11.68 18.00
CA PRO A 443 7.82 11.34 18.75
C PRO A 443 7.12 12.59 19.29
N ALA A 444 5.80 12.69 19.08
CA ALA A 444 5.06 13.91 19.37
C ALA A 444 5.00 14.23 20.87
N ASN A 445 4.89 13.21 21.74
CA ASN A 445 4.78 13.41 23.19
C ASN A 445 6.06 13.96 23.84
N GLN A 446 7.20 13.89 23.15
CA GLN A 446 8.47 14.48 23.59
C GLN A 446 8.60 15.96 23.17
N LYS A 447 7.73 16.44 22.28
CA LYS A 447 7.87 17.75 21.62
C LYS A 447 6.70 18.68 21.92
N ILE A 448 5.49 18.15 22.01
CA ILE A 448 4.27 18.90 22.30
C ILE A 448 3.83 18.57 23.72
N LEU A 449 3.70 19.61 24.56
CA LEU A 449 3.30 19.47 25.96
C LEU A 449 2.03 20.28 26.22
N GLY A 450 1.08 19.71 26.95
CA GLY A 450 -0.15 20.40 27.33
C GLY A 450 -0.90 19.65 28.43
N PRO A 451 -1.67 20.34 29.29
CA PRO A 451 -2.36 19.71 30.42
C PRO A 451 -3.49 18.76 30.00
N ASP A 452 -4.01 18.93 28.78
CA ASP A 452 -5.12 18.14 28.23
C ASP A 452 -4.66 17.01 27.31
N LEU A 453 -3.35 16.74 27.28
CA LEU A 453 -2.74 15.80 26.34
C LEU A 453 -2.10 14.64 27.10
N ALA A 454 -2.39 13.43 26.65
CA ALA A 454 -1.85 12.20 27.21
C ALA A 454 -0.80 11.57 26.28
N SER A 455 0.09 10.76 26.84
CA SER A 455 0.94 9.89 26.03
C SER A 455 0.13 8.70 25.51
N GLY A 456 0.20 8.47 24.20
CA GLY A 456 -0.25 7.25 23.53
C GLY A 456 0.86 6.21 23.39
N ALA A 457 0.60 5.17 22.60
CA ALA A 457 1.59 4.15 22.27
C ALA A 457 2.74 4.74 21.42
N ASP A 458 3.93 4.15 21.51
CA ASP A 458 5.11 4.46 20.69
C ASP A 458 5.51 5.95 20.63
N GLY A 459 5.24 6.70 21.70
CA GLY A 459 5.56 8.12 21.79
C GLY A 459 4.58 9.05 21.07
N ALA A 460 3.42 8.52 20.66
CA ALA A 460 2.32 9.34 20.18
C ALA A 460 1.76 10.25 21.28
N LEU A 461 1.20 11.37 20.87
CA LEU A 461 0.44 12.30 21.70
C LEU A 461 -1.05 12.09 21.42
N ARG A 462 -1.85 11.97 22.47
CA ARG A 462 -3.29 11.70 22.39
C ARG A 462 -4.09 12.83 23.03
N ALA A 463 -4.95 13.46 22.25
CA ALA A 463 -5.93 14.43 22.72
C ALA A 463 -7.29 13.74 22.84
N THR A 464 -7.76 13.48 24.06
CA THR A 464 -9.07 12.85 24.32
C THR A 464 -10.21 13.87 24.47
N ARG A 465 -9.88 15.14 24.65
CA ARG A 465 -10.81 16.27 24.68
C ARG A 465 -10.17 17.46 23.96
N SER A 466 -11.00 18.44 23.59
CA SER A 466 -10.50 19.70 23.03
C SER A 466 -9.56 20.38 24.02
N GLY A 467 -8.42 20.86 23.54
CA GLY A 467 -7.35 21.34 24.40
C GLY A 467 -6.18 21.90 23.59
N ARG A 468 -5.16 22.37 24.31
CA ARG A 468 -4.03 23.09 23.73
C ARG A 468 -2.70 22.48 24.15
N GLY A 469 -1.83 22.27 23.17
CA GLY A 469 -0.43 21.92 23.32
C GLY A 469 0.51 23.08 22.98
N SER A 470 1.67 23.11 23.61
CA SER A 470 2.79 23.98 23.32
C SER A 470 3.94 23.16 22.75
N TRP A 471 4.47 23.58 21.60
CA TRP A 471 5.60 22.96 20.93
C TRP A 471 6.79 23.93 20.89
N ALA A 472 7.83 23.64 21.65
CA ALA A 472 9.08 24.40 21.58
C ALA A 472 9.93 23.88 20.41
N VAL A 473 10.27 24.77 19.48
CA VAL A 473 11.08 24.45 18.31
C VAL A 473 12.32 25.32 18.30
N GLY A 474 13.48 24.69 18.14
CA GLY A 474 14.76 25.38 18.01
C GLY A 474 15.47 24.92 16.74
N VAL A 475 15.43 25.76 15.70
CA VAL A 475 16.18 25.58 14.45
C VAL A 475 16.91 26.87 14.10
N PRO A 476 17.94 26.82 13.24
CA PRO A 476 18.55 28.03 12.68
C PRO A 476 17.50 28.94 12.04
N LYS A 477 17.75 30.25 12.02
CA LYS A 477 16.81 31.19 11.39
C LYS A 477 16.71 30.91 9.89
N GLY A 478 15.50 30.70 9.38
CA GLY A 478 15.24 30.40 7.97
C GLY A 478 13.75 30.15 7.67
N THR A 479 13.43 29.68 6.47
CA THR A 479 12.05 29.33 6.10
C THR A 479 11.83 27.83 6.18
N TYR A 480 10.86 27.40 6.97
CA TYR A 480 10.58 26.00 7.27
C TYR A 480 9.12 25.65 7.04
N ARG A 481 8.86 24.35 6.86
CA ARG A 481 7.54 23.75 7.05
C ARG A 481 7.56 22.91 8.31
N LEU A 482 6.40 22.88 8.96
CA LEU A 482 6.13 21.99 10.08
C LEU A 482 5.17 20.91 9.61
N ALA A 483 5.31 19.72 10.17
CA ALA A 483 4.38 18.64 9.90
C ALA A 483 4.00 17.86 11.15
N LEU A 484 2.74 17.44 11.18
CA LEU A 484 2.15 16.63 12.24
C LEU A 484 1.70 15.31 11.61
N GLN A 485 2.20 14.19 12.09
CA GLN A 485 1.77 12.87 11.63
C GLN A 485 0.56 12.44 12.44
N VAL A 486 -0.58 12.26 11.78
CA VAL A 486 -1.87 11.97 12.43
C VAL A 486 -2.52 10.73 11.83
N VAL A 487 -3.31 10.03 12.63
CA VAL A 487 -4.21 8.99 12.11
C VAL A 487 -5.54 9.66 11.76
N ASP A 488 -5.94 9.61 10.49
CA ASP A 488 -7.29 10.02 10.09
C ASP A 488 -8.29 8.92 10.44
N SER A 489 -8.64 8.84 11.72
CA SER A 489 -9.43 7.75 12.29
C SER A 489 -10.81 7.65 11.64
N PRO A 490 -11.24 6.47 11.16
CA PRO A 490 -12.52 6.29 10.45
C PRO A 490 -13.77 6.62 11.28
N ASN A 491 -13.61 6.89 12.57
CA ASN A 491 -14.67 7.20 13.52
C ASN A 491 -14.63 8.63 14.05
N GLY A 492 -13.58 9.39 13.74
CA GLY A 492 -13.30 10.68 14.36
C GLY A 492 -13.25 11.81 13.36
N THR A 493 -14.26 12.67 13.42
CA THR A 493 -14.13 14.03 12.90
C THR A 493 -13.42 14.86 13.96
N GLY A 494 -12.58 15.80 13.54
CA GLY A 494 -11.78 16.58 14.48
C GLY A 494 -11.05 17.69 13.76
N ARG A 495 -10.48 18.62 14.52
CA ARG A 495 -9.72 19.73 13.94
C ARG A 495 -8.41 19.89 14.67
N ILE A 496 -7.34 20.10 13.90
CA ILE A 496 -6.03 20.45 14.43
C ILE A 496 -5.65 21.80 13.84
N GLN A 497 -5.23 22.72 14.69
CA GLN A 497 -4.74 24.03 14.26
C GLN A 497 -3.35 24.28 14.82
N LEU A 498 -2.41 24.60 13.94
CA LEU A 498 -1.05 24.97 14.30
C LEU A 498 -0.88 26.49 14.19
N ARG A 499 -0.41 27.13 15.26
CA ARG A 499 -0.25 28.59 15.34
C ARG A 499 1.14 29.00 15.82
N LYS A 500 1.56 30.19 15.36
CA LYS A 500 2.71 30.93 15.88
C LYS A 500 2.20 32.29 16.35
N GLY A 501 2.07 32.48 17.67
CA GLY A 501 1.39 33.66 18.20
C GLY A 501 -0.07 33.73 17.71
N GLY A 502 -0.44 34.83 17.04
CA GLY A 502 -1.77 35.00 16.45
C GLY A 502 -1.96 34.33 15.09
N ASP A 503 -0.88 33.98 14.39
CA ASP A 503 -0.93 33.53 13.00
C ASP A 503 -1.20 32.03 12.90
N THR A 504 -2.14 31.65 12.03
CA THR A 504 -2.44 30.25 11.72
C THR A 504 -1.50 29.75 10.64
N LEU A 505 -0.64 28.79 10.98
CA LEU A 505 0.30 28.15 10.06
C LEU A 505 -0.32 26.97 9.32
N GLY A 506 -1.30 26.33 9.94
CA GLY A 506 -2.04 25.21 9.37
C GLY A 506 -3.33 24.96 10.14
N ASP A 507 -4.32 24.49 9.40
CA ASP A 507 -5.68 24.28 9.88
C ASP A 507 -6.27 23.11 9.10
N TRP A 508 -6.49 21.99 9.79
CA TRP A 508 -6.86 20.73 9.18
C TRP A 508 -8.09 20.14 9.87
N GLU A 509 -9.09 19.83 9.06
CA GLU A 509 -10.24 19.01 9.44
C GLU A 509 -9.89 17.55 9.15
N LEU A 510 -9.93 16.70 10.18
CA LEU A 510 -9.83 15.25 10.03
C LEU A 510 -11.16 14.73 9.48
N THR A 511 -11.04 13.87 8.47
CA THR A 511 -12.15 13.53 7.56
C THR A 511 -12.70 12.13 7.78
N ALA A 512 -12.17 11.41 8.78
CA ALA A 512 -12.57 10.06 9.13
C ALA A 512 -12.55 9.09 7.94
N ASN A 513 -11.54 9.23 7.08
CA ASN A 513 -11.67 8.73 5.72
C ASN A 513 -11.03 7.36 5.54
N ASP A 514 -9.83 7.12 6.07
CA ASP A 514 -9.06 5.94 5.69
C ASP A 514 -8.30 5.20 6.78
N GLY A 515 -8.33 5.66 8.03
CA GLY A 515 -7.68 4.98 9.16
C GLY A 515 -6.18 4.83 9.01
N ARG A 516 -5.55 5.67 8.18
CA ARG A 516 -4.11 5.62 7.89
C ARG A 516 -3.42 6.84 8.46
N LEU A 517 -2.10 6.72 8.55
CA LEU A 517 -1.22 7.83 8.89
C LEU A 517 -1.09 8.82 7.73
N TRP A 518 -1.09 10.10 8.09
CA TRP A 518 -0.90 11.24 7.21
C TRP A 518 -0.02 12.28 7.88
N TRP A 519 0.89 12.88 7.10
CA TRP A 519 1.60 14.08 7.48
C TRP A 519 0.81 15.31 7.05
N LEU A 520 0.23 16.02 8.02
CA LEU A 520 -0.38 17.33 7.82
C LEU A 520 0.72 18.38 7.69
N LEU A 521 0.72 19.18 6.62
CA LEU A 521 1.80 20.12 6.32
C LEU A 521 1.38 21.56 6.56
N SER A 522 2.18 22.34 7.29
CA SER A 522 1.97 23.78 7.43
C SER A 522 2.28 24.52 6.13
N GLN A 523 1.86 25.79 6.07
CA GLN A 523 2.45 26.74 5.14
C GLN A 523 3.93 26.97 5.47
N PRO A 524 4.78 27.32 4.48
CA PRO A 524 6.13 27.81 4.73
C PRO A 524 6.10 29.03 5.64
N VAL A 525 6.95 29.05 6.66
CA VAL A 525 7.01 30.13 7.65
C VAL A 525 8.45 30.45 8.00
N GLU A 526 8.75 31.74 8.24
CA GLU A 526 10.02 32.12 8.83
C GLU A 526 10.10 31.70 10.30
N PHE A 527 11.16 30.98 10.61
CA PHE A 527 11.29 30.20 11.82
C PHE A 527 12.70 30.29 12.38
N GLY A 528 12.84 30.22 13.70
CA GLY A 528 14.12 30.05 14.38
C GLY A 528 13.94 29.32 15.71
N VAL A 529 14.14 30.04 16.82
CA VAL A 529 13.76 29.57 18.15
C VAL A 529 12.42 30.19 18.51
N ASP A 530 11.38 29.38 18.49
CA ASP A 530 9.99 29.83 18.65
C ASP A 530 9.19 28.84 19.49
N ARG A 531 8.10 29.32 20.08
CA ARG A 531 7.09 28.49 20.75
C ARG A 531 5.80 28.52 19.95
N LEU A 532 5.35 27.35 19.52
CA LEU A 532 4.14 27.16 18.75
C LEU A 532 3.02 26.62 19.61
N THR A 533 1.81 26.84 19.14
CA THR A 533 0.59 26.32 19.76
C THR A 533 -0.07 25.34 18.82
N VAL A 534 -0.47 24.20 19.36
CA VAL A 534 -1.27 23.19 18.65
C VAL A 534 -2.61 23.08 19.36
N ASP A 535 -3.66 23.58 18.75
CA ASP A 535 -5.02 23.49 19.26
C ASP A 535 -5.68 22.23 18.68
N PHE A 536 -6.30 21.43 19.55
CA PHE A 536 -7.05 20.24 19.20
C PHE A 536 -8.53 20.50 19.48
N SER A 537 -9.39 20.28 18.49
CA SER A 537 -10.85 20.21 18.65
C SER A 537 -11.27 18.77 18.42
N VAL A 538 -11.59 18.06 19.49
CA VAL A 538 -11.93 16.64 19.47
C VAL A 538 -13.45 16.51 19.34
N ASP A 539 -13.92 15.75 18.36
CA ASP A 539 -15.33 15.44 18.16
C ASP A 539 -15.54 13.92 18.12
N GLY A 540 -16.02 13.37 19.22
CA GLY A 540 -16.27 11.93 19.40
C GLY A 540 -15.02 11.10 19.71
N VAL A 541 -14.02 11.08 18.82
CA VAL A 541 -12.87 10.15 18.91
C VAL A 541 -11.57 10.89 19.18
N PRO A 542 -10.70 10.38 20.08
CA PRO A 542 -9.42 11.01 20.36
C PRO A 542 -8.57 11.23 19.11
N ILE A 543 -7.93 12.38 19.04
CA ILE A 543 -6.98 12.72 18.00
C ILE A 543 -5.59 12.24 18.44
N GLU A 544 -4.93 11.45 17.61
CA GLU A 544 -3.57 11.00 17.84
C GLU A 544 -2.58 11.64 16.86
N VAL A 545 -1.54 12.25 17.41
CA VAL A 545 -0.38 12.74 16.68
C VAL A 545 0.79 11.83 17.01
N ALA A 546 1.21 11.00 16.07
CA ALA A 546 2.30 10.05 16.30
C ALA A 546 3.67 10.74 16.35
N ARG A 547 3.94 11.58 15.35
CA ARG A 547 5.25 12.23 15.17
C ARG A 547 5.08 13.68 14.74
N VAL A 548 6.13 14.46 14.96
CA VAL A 548 6.23 15.85 14.48
C VAL A 548 7.54 16.05 13.74
N ALA A 549 7.53 16.91 12.74
CA ALA A 549 8.68 17.18 11.90
C ALA A 549 8.81 18.68 11.59
N VAL A 550 10.05 19.14 11.47
CA VAL A 550 10.40 20.48 10.98
C VAL A 550 11.43 20.29 9.89
N PHE A 551 11.18 20.86 8.70
CA PHE A 551 12.10 20.72 7.57
C PHE A 551 12.14 22.01 6.75
N PRO A 552 13.29 22.31 6.10
CA PRO A 552 13.41 23.49 5.26
C PRO A 552 12.32 23.53 4.19
N ALA A 553 11.72 24.69 3.97
CA ALA A 553 10.71 24.87 2.94
C ALA A 553 11.37 24.85 1.55
N ARG A 554 11.49 23.65 0.95
CA ARG A 554 11.96 23.48 -0.42
C ARG A 554 10.79 23.72 -1.40
N PRO A 555 11.03 24.24 -2.62
CA PRO A 555 9.97 24.37 -3.61
C PRO A 555 9.43 22.98 -4.00
N VAL A 556 8.18 22.72 -3.65
CA VAL A 556 7.44 21.51 -4.06
C VAL A 556 6.92 21.75 -5.49
N PRO A 557 7.25 20.89 -6.48
CA PRO A 557 6.67 21.01 -7.82
C PRO A 557 5.14 20.84 -7.75
N GLY A 558 4.38 21.77 -8.33
CA GLY A 558 2.91 21.65 -8.49
C GLY A 558 2.06 22.38 -7.44
N ALA A 559 2.64 22.99 -6.42
CA ALA A 559 1.89 23.93 -5.57
C ALA A 559 1.61 25.21 -6.37
N ALA A 560 0.33 25.53 -6.62
CA ALA A 560 -0.06 26.77 -7.24
C ALA A 560 0.56 27.95 -6.47
N LYS A 561 1.37 28.76 -7.18
CA LYS A 561 1.88 30.01 -6.59
C LYS A 561 0.67 30.88 -6.20
N PRO A 562 0.67 31.53 -5.03
CA PRO A 562 -0.27 32.60 -4.76
C PRO A 562 -0.16 33.62 -5.88
N ALA A 563 -1.29 34.12 -6.38
CA ALA A 563 -1.37 35.08 -7.47
C ALA A 563 -0.73 36.41 -7.05
N GLY A 564 0.59 36.52 -7.21
CA GLY A 564 1.35 37.75 -7.12
C GLY A 564 1.25 38.53 -8.42
N LYS A 565 1.02 39.85 -8.31
CA LYS A 565 0.80 40.81 -9.42
C LYS A 565 1.82 40.64 -10.56
N LYS A 566 1.28 40.69 -11.78
CA LYS A 566 2.00 40.64 -13.07
C LYS A 566 3.21 41.59 -13.09
N ALA A 567 4.37 41.07 -13.46
CA ALA A 567 5.44 41.83 -14.10
C ALA A 567 5.72 41.23 -15.48
N MET A 568 5.85 42.11 -16.46
CA MET A 568 5.93 41.82 -17.90
C MET A 568 7.22 41.10 -18.32
N ALA A 569 7.10 40.44 -19.48
CA ALA A 569 7.97 39.50 -20.16
C ALA A 569 9.46 39.85 -20.30
N SER A 570 10.31 38.81 -20.36
CA SER A 570 11.33 38.72 -21.41
C SER A 570 11.74 37.27 -21.75
N LYS A 571 11.73 37.00 -23.07
CA LYS A 571 12.34 35.92 -23.87
C LYS A 571 11.96 34.46 -23.56
N GLU A 572 11.12 33.92 -24.44
CA GLU A 572 10.69 32.53 -24.51
C GLU A 572 11.85 31.54 -24.59
N PRO A 573 11.92 30.53 -23.71
CA PRO A 573 12.53 29.26 -24.07
C PRO A 573 11.52 28.47 -24.92
N VAL A 574 11.95 28.06 -26.12
CA VAL A 574 11.23 27.10 -26.97
C VAL A 574 11.00 25.83 -26.16
N ALA A 575 9.74 25.56 -25.82
CA ALA A 575 9.32 24.29 -25.24
C ALA A 575 9.15 23.29 -26.39
N ILE A 576 10.04 22.31 -26.48
CA ILE A 576 9.79 21.11 -27.29
C ILE A 576 8.91 20.19 -26.43
N PRO A 577 7.66 19.90 -26.81
CA PRO A 577 6.85 18.91 -26.12
C PRO A 577 7.45 17.52 -26.38
N LEU A 578 8.20 16.99 -25.40
CA LEU A 578 8.57 15.58 -25.38
C LEU A 578 7.37 14.78 -24.85
N ALA A 579 6.55 14.29 -25.76
CA ALA A 579 5.66 13.18 -25.48
C ALA A 579 6.50 11.90 -25.42
N LEU A 580 6.88 11.48 -24.21
CA LEU A 580 7.36 10.11 -23.98
C LEU A 580 6.13 9.21 -23.96
N THR A 581 5.78 8.64 -25.12
CA THR A 581 4.93 7.45 -25.16
C THR A 581 5.65 6.30 -24.45
N GLU A 582 4.95 5.69 -23.50
CA GLU A 582 5.36 4.49 -22.78
C GLU A 582 5.88 3.42 -23.74
N THR A 583 7.08 2.90 -23.46
CA THR A 583 7.54 1.62 -24.01
C THR A 583 7.68 0.61 -22.86
N ALA A 584 6.56 0.33 -22.19
CA ALA A 584 6.43 -0.93 -21.48
C ALA A 584 6.21 -2.03 -22.53
N GLY A 585 7.27 -2.78 -22.83
CA GLY A 585 7.19 -3.97 -23.69
C GLY A 585 7.36 -3.68 -25.18
N VAL A 586 8.60 -3.54 -25.63
CA VAL A 586 8.94 -3.97 -26.98
C VAL A 586 9.45 -5.40 -26.87
N ALA A 587 8.61 -6.33 -27.30
CA ALA A 587 8.98 -7.71 -27.51
C ALA A 587 10.22 -7.78 -28.39
N ARG A 588 11.20 -8.60 -28.00
CA ARG A 588 12.35 -8.96 -28.83
C ARG A 588 11.81 -9.61 -30.11
N LEU A 589 11.80 -8.88 -31.23
CA LEU A 589 11.89 -9.48 -32.55
C LEU A 589 13.39 -9.54 -32.87
N ARG A 590 13.90 -10.75 -33.03
CA ARG A 590 15.07 -11.01 -33.87
C ARG A 590 14.66 -12.00 -34.94
N GLU A 591 15.02 -11.65 -36.17
CA GLU A 591 15.08 -12.51 -37.35
C GLU A 591 15.87 -13.80 -37.10
#